data_AF-A0A3D4RYG8-F1
#
_entry.id   AF-A0A3D4RYG8-F1
#
_cell.length_a   1.000
_cell.length_b   1.000
_cell.length_c   1.000
_cell.angle_alpha   90.00
_cell.angle_beta   90.00
_cell.angle_gamma   90.00
#
_symmetry.space_group_name_H-M   'P 1'
#
loop_
_entity.id
_entity.type
_entity.pdbx_description
1 polymer ?
#
loop_
_entity_poly.entity_id
_entity_poly.type
_entity_poly.pdbx_seq_one_letter_code
_entity_poly.pdbx_strand_id
1 'polypeptide(L)'
;MSSSWLNKRIYLIYLTFLLPSSAGVWNLISADDALEEPSVGALLAACERGLAQGNTGVDAALCEWYTVPCDCKLTRADTDLQSWCLPETESIDSAMLAVIGKLRQLPDTDRSARQIVPDILARLYPCSP
;
A
#
# COMPACT_ATOMS: atom_id res chain seq x y z
N MET A 1 45.82 31.37 -16.80
CA MET A 1 45.70 31.81 -18.21
C MET A 1 45.28 30.58 -19.00
N SER A 2 44.22 30.49 -19.80
CA SER A 2 43.13 31.39 -20.20
C SER A 2 42.06 30.51 -20.90
N SER A 3 40.78 30.75 -20.61
CA SER A 3 39.60 30.77 -21.51
C SER A 3 39.37 29.59 -22.48
N SER A 4 38.27 28.82 -22.41
CA SER A 4 36.84 29.15 -22.62
C SER A 4 36.55 29.90 -23.93
N TRP A 5 35.47 29.47 -24.60
CA TRP A 5 34.81 30.05 -25.80
C TRP A 5 35.35 29.64 -27.18
N LEU A 6 34.61 28.80 -27.89
CA LEU A 6 33.90 29.16 -29.15
C LEU A 6 33.43 27.87 -29.84
N ASN A 7 32.22 27.41 -29.54
CA ASN A 7 30.99 27.74 -30.26
C ASN A 7 30.87 27.10 -31.65
N LYS A 8 29.84 26.24 -31.74
CA LYS A 8 28.77 26.32 -32.76
C LYS A 8 29.25 26.48 -34.20
N ARG A 9 29.38 25.37 -34.94
CA ARG A 9 29.06 25.30 -36.39
C ARG A 9 29.24 23.93 -37.07
N ILE A 10 28.93 22.82 -36.41
CA ILE A 10 28.78 21.53 -37.13
C ILE A 10 27.40 20.93 -36.83
N TYR A 11 26.38 21.79 -36.87
CA TYR A 11 25.06 21.41 -37.39
C TYR A 11 25.21 21.36 -38.92
N LEU A 12 25.15 20.18 -39.56
CA LEU A 12 24.61 20.00 -40.94
C LEU A 12 24.92 18.67 -41.67
N ILE A 13 25.48 17.61 -41.07
CA ILE A 13 25.94 16.46 -41.90
C ILE A 13 25.38 15.06 -41.55
N TYR A 14 24.75 14.82 -40.40
CA TYR A 14 24.18 13.49 -40.13
C TYR A 14 22.67 13.49 -39.92
N LEU A 15 21.99 14.24 -40.79
CA LEU A 15 20.64 13.87 -41.21
C LEU A 15 20.81 12.80 -42.29
N THR A 16 19.96 11.77 -42.24
CA THR A 16 19.71 10.72 -43.25
C THR A 16 20.54 9.45 -43.14
N PHE A 17 19.81 8.34 -42.98
CA PHE A 17 20.15 6.92 -43.08
C PHE A 17 20.06 6.10 -41.78
N LEU A 18 19.06 5.21 -41.80
CA LEU A 18 18.85 4.03 -40.96
C LEU A 18 17.96 4.22 -39.72
N LEU A 19 16.66 4.43 -40.00
CA LEU A 19 15.58 3.86 -39.21
C LEU A 19 15.61 2.33 -39.31
N PRO A 20 15.79 1.58 -38.22
CA PRO A 20 15.08 0.35 -38.02
C PRO A 20 13.76 0.67 -37.31
N SER A 21 12.67 0.45 -38.03
CA SER A 21 11.31 0.36 -37.49
C SER A 21 11.24 -0.70 -36.40
N SER A 22 11.60 -0.33 -35.18
CA SER A 22 11.09 -0.99 -33.98
C SER A 22 10.28 0.05 -33.26
N ALA A 23 8.98 -0.01 -33.48
CA ALA A 23 7.99 0.48 -32.55
C ALA A 23 8.18 -0.30 -31.23
N GLY A 24 9.24 0.06 -30.50
CA GLY A 24 9.39 -0.26 -29.11
C GLY A 24 8.29 0.51 -28.41
N VAL A 25 7.21 -0.20 -28.15
CA VAL A 25 6.08 0.21 -27.31
C VAL A 25 6.70 0.81 -26.05
N TRP A 26 6.78 2.14 -25.99
CA TRP A 26 6.86 2.85 -24.74
C TRP A 26 5.54 2.53 -24.08
N ASN A 27 5.49 1.41 -23.35
CA ASN A 27 4.42 1.14 -22.41
C ASN A 27 4.42 2.36 -21.51
N LEU A 28 3.44 3.22 -21.75
CA LEU A 28 2.99 4.24 -20.85
C LEU A 28 2.72 3.49 -19.56
N ILE A 29 3.70 3.48 -18.66
CA ILE A 29 3.44 3.27 -17.25
C ILE A 29 2.59 4.48 -16.90
N SER A 30 1.28 4.34 -17.07
CA SER A 30 0.31 5.30 -16.60
C SER A 30 0.61 5.46 -15.13
N ALA A 31 1.07 6.66 -14.77
CA ALA A 31 1.19 7.12 -13.39
C ALA A 31 -0.21 7.37 -12.80
N ASP A 32 -1.07 6.37 -12.96
CA ASP A 32 -2.43 6.26 -12.46
C ASP A 32 -2.51 5.00 -11.58
N ASP A 33 -1.40 4.64 -10.92
CA ASP A 33 -1.45 4.01 -9.60
C ASP A 33 -2.01 5.08 -8.63
N ALA A 34 -3.26 5.48 -8.83
CA ALA A 34 -4.10 5.76 -7.69
C ALA A 34 -3.93 4.52 -6.81
N LEU A 35 -3.33 4.70 -5.63
CA LEU A 35 -3.14 3.62 -4.66
C LEU A 35 -4.55 3.14 -4.27
N GLU A 36 -5.09 2.24 -5.09
CA GLU A 36 -6.43 1.74 -4.94
C GLU A 36 -6.43 0.98 -3.64
N GLU A 37 -7.25 1.46 -2.72
CA GLU A 37 -7.29 0.91 -1.40
C GLU A 37 -7.72 -0.56 -1.48
N PRO A 38 -7.03 -1.51 -0.83
CA PRO A 38 -7.39 -2.90 -0.92
C PRO A 38 -8.81 -3.12 -0.39
N SER A 39 -9.57 -3.92 -1.12
CA SER A 39 -10.77 -4.54 -0.56
C SER A 39 -10.39 -5.50 0.57
N VAL A 40 -11.37 -5.89 1.39
CA VAL A 40 -11.21 -6.92 2.42
C VAL A 40 -10.63 -8.21 1.84
N GLY A 41 -11.10 -8.63 0.66
CA GLY A 41 -10.61 -9.83 -0.03
C GLY A 41 -9.15 -9.70 -0.46
N ALA A 42 -8.77 -8.55 -1.04
CA ALA A 42 -7.40 -8.28 -1.44
C ALA A 42 -6.44 -8.23 -0.24
N LEU A 43 -6.86 -7.56 0.85
CA LEU A 43 -6.08 -7.51 2.09
C LEU A 43 -5.93 -8.91 2.71
N LEU A 44 -7.01 -9.69 2.80
CA LEU A 44 -6.96 -11.04 3.36
C LEU A 44 -6.01 -11.94 2.55
N ALA A 45 -6.08 -11.88 1.22
CA ALA A 45 -5.17 -12.62 0.35
C ALA A 45 -3.69 -12.20 0.56
N ALA A 46 -3.42 -10.91 0.76
CA ALA A 46 -2.08 -10.42 1.10
C ALA A 46 -1.62 -10.94 2.47
N CYS A 47 -2.48 -10.89 3.49
CA CYS A 47 -2.18 -11.44 4.80
C CYS A 47 -1.84 -12.94 4.76
N GLU A 48 -2.58 -13.73 3.99
CA GLU A 48 -2.33 -15.18 3.86
C GLU A 48 -1.00 -15.47 3.15
N ARG A 49 -0.67 -14.73 2.09
CA ARG A 49 0.62 -14.83 1.42
C ARG A 49 1.78 -14.37 2.31
N GLY A 50 1.58 -13.30 3.08
CA GLY A 50 2.57 -12.79 4.03
C GLY A 50 2.86 -13.79 5.15
N LEU A 51 1.82 -14.37 5.74
CA LEU A 51 1.94 -15.43 6.76
C LEU A 51 2.64 -16.67 6.21
N ALA A 52 2.29 -17.11 4.99
CA ALA A 52 2.95 -18.25 4.34
C ALA A 52 4.45 -18.02 4.06
N GLN A 53 4.87 -16.75 3.97
CA GLN A 53 6.26 -16.32 3.78
C GLN A 53 6.96 -15.97 5.11
N GLY A 54 6.38 -16.35 6.25
CA GLY A 54 6.97 -16.07 7.56
C GLY A 54 6.92 -14.59 7.96
N ASN A 55 5.88 -13.87 7.55
CA ASN A 55 5.68 -12.43 7.79
C ASN A 55 6.80 -11.56 7.21
N THR A 56 7.24 -11.87 5.99
CA THR A 56 8.24 -11.07 5.27
C THR A 56 7.72 -10.61 3.90
N GLY A 57 8.31 -9.54 3.37
CA GLY A 57 7.98 -9.01 2.05
C GLY A 57 6.78 -8.04 2.01
N VAL A 58 6.41 -7.65 0.80
CA VAL A 58 5.40 -6.59 0.55
C VAL A 58 4.01 -6.99 1.05
N ASP A 59 3.62 -8.25 0.85
CA ASP A 59 2.33 -8.77 1.32
C ASP A 59 2.22 -8.73 2.85
N ALA A 60 3.29 -9.07 3.56
CA ALA A 60 3.34 -8.98 5.02
C ALA A 60 3.27 -7.52 5.49
N ALA A 61 4.02 -6.62 4.85
CA ALA A 61 3.98 -5.19 5.17
C ALA A 61 2.60 -4.58 4.91
N LEU A 62 1.92 -4.97 3.82
CA LEU A 62 0.56 -4.55 3.53
C LEU A 62 -0.41 -5.08 4.58
N CYS A 63 -0.30 -6.36 4.95
CA CYS A 63 -1.10 -6.94 6.02
C CYS A 63 -0.93 -6.15 7.32
N GLU A 64 0.31 -6.02 7.80
CA GLU A 64 0.66 -5.31 9.02
C GLU A 64 0.12 -3.89 9.02
N TRP A 65 0.32 -3.16 7.92
CA TRP A 65 -0.15 -1.79 7.75
C TRP A 65 -1.65 -1.65 7.99
N TYR A 66 -2.47 -2.61 7.59
CA TYR A 66 -3.92 -2.56 7.79
C TYR A 66 -4.34 -3.17 9.13
N THR A 67 -3.79 -4.31 9.54
CA THR A 67 -4.32 -5.09 10.65
C THR A 67 -3.73 -4.77 12.02
N VAL A 68 -2.56 -4.12 12.09
CA VAL A 68 -1.96 -3.75 13.37
C VAL A 68 -2.70 -2.54 13.98
N PRO A 69 -3.14 -2.61 15.24
CA PRO A 69 -3.65 -1.43 15.95
C PRO A 69 -2.53 -0.40 16.16
N CYS A 70 -2.69 0.81 15.62
CA CYS A 70 -1.83 1.97 15.92
C CYS A 70 -2.67 3.24 16.07
N ASP A 71 -2.30 4.12 17.00
CA ASP A 71 -2.90 5.46 17.12
C ASP A 71 -2.69 6.31 15.86
N CYS A 72 -1.70 5.93 15.05
CA CYS A 72 -1.40 6.54 13.76
C CYS A 72 -2.55 6.44 12.74
N LYS A 73 -3.49 5.50 12.94
CA LYS A 73 -4.71 5.36 12.13
C LYS A 73 -5.84 6.28 12.61
N LEU A 74 -5.89 6.57 13.91
CA LEU A 74 -6.90 7.43 14.52
C LEU A 74 -6.61 8.92 14.34
N THR A 75 -5.34 9.28 14.17
CA THR A 75 -4.90 10.68 14.01
C THR A 75 -4.89 11.16 12.56
N ARG A 76 -5.19 10.29 11.59
CA ARG A 76 -5.41 10.69 10.18
C ARG A 76 -6.78 11.36 10.04
N ALA A 77 -6.89 12.25 9.05
CA ALA A 77 -8.03 13.16 8.82
C ALA A 77 -9.41 12.50 8.58
N ASP A 78 -9.54 11.18 8.74
CA ASP A 78 -10.81 10.47 8.68
C ASP A 78 -11.45 10.49 10.08
N THR A 79 -12.08 11.61 10.42
CA THR A 79 -12.63 11.91 11.76
C THR A 79 -13.80 11.03 12.21
N ASP A 80 -14.23 10.09 11.37
CA ASP A 80 -15.41 9.23 11.62
C ASP A 80 -15.05 7.80 12.04
N LEU A 81 -13.76 7.48 12.20
CA LEU A 81 -13.34 6.15 12.66
C LEU A 81 -13.60 5.97 14.15
N GLN A 82 -14.24 4.85 14.51
CA GLN A 82 -14.47 4.49 15.91
C GLN A 82 -13.13 4.19 16.61
N SER A 83 -12.94 4.74 17.81
CA SER A 83 -11.75 4.49 18.62
C SER A 83 -11.68 3.05 19.15
N TRP A 84 -10.46 2.58 19.39
CA TRP A 84 -10.17 1.31 20.05
C TRP A 84 -9.09 1.50 21.11
N CYS A 85 -9.06 0.63 22.11
CA CYS A 85 -8.12 0.68 23.23
C CYS A 85 -7.50 -0.71 23.44
N LEU A 86 -6.30 -0.91 22.87
CA LEU A 86 -5.58 -2.17 23.00
C LEU A 86 -5.04 -2.34 24.44
N PRO A 87 -5.36 -3.43 25.15
CA PRO A 87 -4.82 -3.66 26.49
C PRO A 87 -3.30 -3.86 26.47
N GLU A 88 -2.59 -3.43 27.53
CA GLU A 88 -1.13 -3.59 27.65
C GLU A 88 -0.68 -5.06 27.63
N THR A 89 -1.58 -5.99 28.00
CA THR A 89 -1.31 -7.44 27.98
C THR A 89 -1.44 -8.06 26.60
N GLU A 90 -2.03 -7.36 25.63
CA GLU A 90 -2.26 -7.85 24.28
C GLU A 90 -1.03 -7.55 23.40
N SER A 91 -0.50 -8.55 22.69
CA SER A 91 0.62 -8.32 21.78
C SER A 91 0.12 -7.83 20.42
N ILE A 92 1.00 -7.13 19.69
CA ILE A 92 0.69 -6.68 18.33
C ILE A 92 0.38 -7.87 17.41
N ASP A 93 1.15 -8.95 17.52
CA ASP A 93 0.97 -10.16 16.71
C ASP A 93 -0.38 -10.84 17.00
N SER A 94 -0.77 -10.95 18.28
CA SER A 94 -2.04 -11.55 18.64
C SER A 94 -3.22 -10.69 18.16
N ALA A 95 -3.10 -9.37 18.27
CA ALA A 95 -4.11 -8.44 17.77
C ALA A 95 -4.26 -8.51 16.24
N MET A 96 -3.14 -8.53 15.51
CA MET A 96 -3.15 -8.73 14.06
C MET A 96 -3.85 -10.03 13.68
N LEU A 97 -3.51 -11.15 14.32
CA LEU A 97 -4.14 -12.44 14.05
C LEU A 97 -5.64 -12.44 14.38
N ALA A 98 -6.05 -11.74 15.44
CA ALA A 98 -7.46 -11.56 15.79
C ALA A 98 -8.23 -10.79 14.71
N VAL A 99 -7.65 -9.71 14.18
CA VAL A 99 -8.24 -8.94 13.07
C VAL A 99 -8.36 -9.81 11.81
N ILE A 100 -7.31 -10.54 11.42
CA ILE A 100 -7.34 -11.47 10.27
C ILE A 100 -8.44 -12.52 10.48
N GLY A 101 -8.56 -13.06 11.70
CA GLY A 101 -9.62 -14.00 12.06
C GLY A 101 -11.04 -13.43 11.85
N LYS A 102 -11.24 -12.14 12.10
CA LYS A 102 -12.51 -11.45 11.81
C LYS A 102 -12.72 -11.16 10.33
N LEU A 103 -11.69 -10.77 9.59
CA LEU A 103 -11.78 -10.55 8.13
C LEU A 103 -12.24 -11.83 7.41
N ARG A 104 -11.75 -13.01 7.82
CA ARG A 104 -12.18 -14.32 7.28
C ARG A 104 -13.67 -14.64 7.49
N GLN A 105 -14.31 -14.00 8.47
CA GLN A 105 -15.71 -14.25 8.81
C GLN A 105 -16.67 -13.33 8.06
N LEU A 106 -16.16 -12.35 7.30
CA LEU A 106 -17.00 -11.41 6.58
C LEU A 106 -17.57 -12.03 5.29
N PRO A 107 -18.87 -11.89 5.03
CA PRO A 107 -19.49 -12.39 3.80
C PRO A 107 -19.22 -11.47 2.59
N ASP A 108 -18.95 -10.19 2.84
CA ASP A 108 -18.72 -9.18 1.80
C ASP A 108 -17.23 -8.78 1.80
N THR A 109 -16.51 -9.29 0.81
CA THR A 109 -15.07 -9.10 0.66
C THR A 109 -14.71 -7.91 -0.23
N ASP A 110 -15.68 -7.28 -0.90
CA ASP A 110 -15.42 -6.21 -1.86
C ASP A 110 -15.36 -4.83 -1.19
N ARG A 111 -15.77 -4.74 0.08
CA ARG A 111 -15.69 -3.51 0.87
C ARG A 111 -14.25 -3.07 1.13
N SER A 112 -14.07 -1.77 1.27
CA SER A 112 -12.80 -1.12 1.62
C SER A 112 -12.25 -1.62 2.96
N ALA A 113 -10.98 -2.02 2.97
CA ALA A 113 -10.31 -2.47 4.19
C ALA A 113 -10.08 -1.33 5.20
N ARG A 114 -9.85 -0.09 4.75
CA ARG A 114 -9.69 1.08 5.62
C ARG A 114 -10.96 1.41 6.38
N GLN A 115 -12.14 1.13 5.84
CA GLN A 115 -13.40 1.28 6.56
C GLN A 115 -13.63 0.11 7.52
N ILE A 116 -13.42 -1.12 7.04
CA ILE A 116 -13.81 -2.33 7.79
C ILE A 116 -12.86 -2.61 8.96
N VAL A 117 -11.55 -2.41 8.81
CA VAL A 117 -10.58 -2.80 9.83
C VAL A 117 -10.71 -1.97 11.12
N PRO A 118 -10.86 -0.63 11.08
CA PRO A 118 -11.15 0.17 12.27
C PRO A 118 -12.41 -0.30 13.02
N ASP A 119 -13.49 -0.61 12.30
CA ASP A 119 -14.71 -1.16 12.92
C ASP A 119 -14.46 -2.51 13.61
N ILE A 120 -13.61 -3.37 13.02
CA ILE A 120 -13.20 -4.64 13.65
C ILE A 120 -12.38 -4.35 14.91
N LEU A 121 -11.41 -3.45 14.85
CA LEU A 121 -10.56 -3.08 15.98
C LEU A 121 -11.39 -2.52 17.14
N ALA A 122 -12.32 -1.61 16.86
CA ALA A 122 -13.21 -1.03 17.86
C ALA A 122 -14.13 -2.07 18.53
N ARG A 123 -14.53 -3.12 17.80
CA ARG A 123 -15.32 -4.23 18.35
C ARG A 123 -14.49 -5.23 19.16
N LEU A 124 -13.25 -5.49 18.74
CA LEU A 124 -12.33 -6.38 19.47
C LEU A 124 -11.81 -5.72 20.75
N TYR A 125 -11.56 -4.41 20.70
CA TYR A 125 -10.90 -3.66 21.76
C TYR A 125 -11.67 -2.37 22.08
N PRO A 126 -12.90 -2.48 22.63
CA PRO A 126 -13.69 -1.31 22.98
C PRO A 126 -13.00 -0.51 24.10
N CYS A 127 -12.96 0.81 23.95
CA CYS A 127 -12.55 1.69 25.04
C CYS A 127 -13.61 1.70 26.15
N SER A 128 -13.15 1.64 27.40
CA SER A 128 -14.06 1.86 28.55
C SER A 128 -14.50 3.32 28.59
N PRO A 129 -15.77 3.60 28.95
CA PRO A 129 -16.28 4.96 29.10
C PRO A 129 -15.63 5.72 30.26
#